data_AF-A0A497AH44-F1
#
_entry.id   AF-A0A497AH44-F1
#
_cell.length_a   1.000
_cell.length_b   1.000
_cell.length_c   1.000
_cell.angle_alpha   90.00
_cell.angle_beta   90.00
_cell.angle_gamma   90.00
#
_symmetry.space_group_name_H-M   'P 1'
#
loop_
_entity.id
_entity.type
_entity.pdbx_description
1 polymer ?
#
loop_
_entity_poly.entity_id
_entity_poly.type
_entity_poly.pdbx_seq_one_letter_code
_entity_poly.pdbx_strand_id
1 'polypeptide(L)'
;MSMDAVLRQGYKLATFVDTSGNPPASKVYRAAKIVLASGPIDGYFGSGSGVASQEQFHSARGLVKAFLEAHLDVPVVIRLGGNSEDRAVEILEQLNGRIPAPVEGYKKDDSPDFCAQRLDALIKAGELRDVPPPQPRPEPQKPYSFETITGGTVTFDHAICAACESKVCVKECARQILSLDEEGLPVLNITREEAKKGRCVECLACEVDCLLYGAGGGRVELPIAGLDDSKSKA
;
A
#
# COMPACT_ATOMS: atom_id res chain seq x y z
N MET A 1 20.31 12.10 -6.27
CA MET A 1 19.51 13.33 -6.06
C MET A 1 18.62 13.24 -4.82
N SER A 2 17.59 12.40 -4.78
CA SER A 2 16.64 12.40 -3.65
C SER A 2 17.22 11.87 -2.34
N MET A 3 18.03 10.81 -2.39
CA MET A 3 18.70 10.33 -1.17
C MET A 3 19.77 11.31 -0.69
N ASP A 4 20.45 12.01 -1.60
CA ASP A 4 21.39 13.08 -1.23
C ASP A 4 20.68 14.22 -0.49
N ALA A 5 19.41 14.49 -0.80
CA ALA A 5 18.62 15.50 -0.10
C ALA A 5 18.40 15.12 1.38
N VAL A 6 18.13 13.85 1.66
CA VAL A 6 18.04 13.32 3.03
C VAL A 6 19.38 13.41 3.75
N LEU A 7 20.48 13.05 3.08
CA LEU A 7 21.84 13.18 3.64
C LEU A 7 22.20 14.65 3.96
N ARG A 8 21.77 15.60 3.12
CA ARG A 8 21.96 17.04 3.37
C ARG A 8 21.22 17.56 4.60
N GLN A 9 20.13 16.91 5.02
CA GLN A 9 19.46 17.21 6.29
C GLN A 9 20.21 16.63 7.51
N GLY A 10 21.28 15.86 7.31
CA GLY A 10 22.10 15.28 8.38
C GLY A 10 21.70 13.87 8.81
N TYR A 11 20.73 13.25 8.13
CA TYR A 11 20.32 11.87 8.41
C TYR A 11 21.25 10.84 7.76
N LYS A 12 21.14 9.59 8.23
CA LYS A 12 21.76 8.41 7.63
C LYS A 12 20.68 7.52 7.03
N LEU A 13 20.96 6.92 5.89
CA LEU A 13 20.06 5.94 5.28
C LEU A 13 20.21 4.60 5.99
N ALA A 14 19.14 4.12 6.64
CA ALA A 14 19.15 2.78 7.25
C ALA A 14 19.25 1.67 6.20
N THR A 15 18.61 1.87 5.06
CA THR A 15 18.65 0.98 3.89
C THR A 15 18.23 1.75 2.64
N PHE A 16 18.35 1.13 1.46
CA PHE A 16 17.94 1.70 0.19
C PHE A 16 17.33 0.63 -0.71
N VAL A 17 16.19 0.94 -1.31
CA VAL A 17 15.53 0.11 -2.31
C VAL A 17 15.08 0.99 -3.46
N ASP A 18 15.34 0.54 -4.68
CA ASP A 18 14.85 1.16 -5.90
C ASP A 18 13.84 0.23 -6.60
N THR A 19 12.74 0.81 -7.07
CA THR A 19 11.70 0.08 -7.80
C THR A 19 11.42 0.79 -9.13
N SER A 20 11.54 0.05 -10.23
CA SER A 20 11.34 0.58 -11.59
C SER A 20 10.44 -0.35 -12.42
N GLY A 21 10.10 0.08 -13.64
CA GLY A 21 9.35 -0.76 -14.59
C GLY A 21 7.84 -0.87 -14.31
N ASN A 22 7.23 0.13 -13.68
CA ASN A 22 5.80 0.16 -13.31
C ASN A 22 5.37 -1.07 -12.49
N PRO A 23 5.99 -1.29 -11.32
CA PRO A 23 5.75 -2.48 -10.52
C PRO A 23 4.29 -2.54 -10.05
N PRO A 24 3.70 -3.75 -9.94
CA PRO A 24 2.42 -3.89 -9.28
C PRO A 24 2.53 -3.54 -7.79
N ALA A 25 1.40 -3.20 -7.19
CA ALA A 25 1.32 -2.81 -5.79
C ALA A 25 1.92 -3.85 -4.83
N SER A 26 1.80 -5.14 -5.14
CA SER A 26 2.39 -6.21 -4.32
C SER A 26 3.92 -6.19 -4.27
N LYS A 27 4.61 -5.75 -5.33
CA LYS A 27 6.07 -5.59 -5.29
C LYS A 27 6.47 -4.40 -4.43
N VAL A 28 5.74 -3.28 -4.53
CA VAL A 28 5.97 -2.10 -3.69
C VAL A 28 5.69 -2.43 -2.22
N TYR A 29 4.60 -3.13 -1.93
CA TYR A 29 4.27 -3.65 -0.60
C TYR A 29 5.43 -4.47 -0.02
N ARG A 30 5.94 -5.47 -0.77
CA ARG A 30 7.06 -6.31 -0.32
C ARG A 30 8.33 -5.51 -0.08
N ALA A 31 8.67 -4.60 -0.99
CA ALA A 31 9.82 -3.71 -0.84
C ALA A 31 9.69 -2.86 0.44
N ALA A 32 8.53 -2.25 0.68
CA ALA A 32 8.28 -1.45 1.88
C ALA A 32 8.40 -2.29 3.16
N LYS A 33 7.85 -3.51 3.19
CA LYS A 33 7.96 -4.42 4.34
C LYS A 33 9.42 -4.82 4.64
N ILE A 34 10.22 -5.06 3.61
CA ILE A 34 11.66 -5.36 3.76
C ILE A 34 12.42 -4.14 4.27
N VAL A 35 12.13 -2.94 3.76
CA VAL A 35 12.73 -1.69 4.22
C VAL A 35 12.42 -1.46 5.70
N LEU A 36 11.16 -1.62 6.10
CA LEU A 36 10.73 -1.46 7.49
C LEU A 36 11.37 -2.48 8.43
N ALA A 37 11.68 -3.69 7.94
CA ALA A 37 12.38 -4.71 8.71
C ALA A 37 13.88 -4.44 8.91
N SER A 38 14.45 -3.43 8.23
CA SER A 38 15.85 -3.01 8.43
C SER A 38 16.04 -2.10 9.65
N GLY A 39 14.94 -1.61 10.24
CA GLY A 39 14.91 -0.61 11.31
C GLY A 39 14.87 -1.19 12.73
N PRO A 40 15.11 -0.34 13.76
CA PRO A 40 14.42 0.93 13.95
C PRO A 40 14.89 2.05 13.01
N ILE A 41 13.96 2.93 12.62
CA ILE A 41 14.17 4.11 11.77
C ILE A 41 13.50 5.32 12.42
N ASP A 42 13.96 6.53 12.13
CA ASP A 42 13.31 7.76 12.63
C ASP A 42 12.21 8.29 11.70
N GLY A 43 12.20 7.85 10.44
CA GLY A 43 11.23 8.26 9.42
C GLY A 43 11.39 7.47 8.12
N TYR A 44 10.34 7.46 7.30
CA TYR A 44 10.30 6.78 6.01
C TYR A 44 10.27 7.80 4.86
N PHE A 45 11.26 7.74 3.97
CA PHE A 45 11.35 8.62 2.80
C PHE A 45 11.24 7.84 1.50
N GLY A 46 10.28 8.22 0.65
CA GLY A 46 10.14 7.73 -0.72
C GLY A 46 10.23 8.88 -1.71
N SER A 47 10.95 8.69 -2.82
CA SER A 47 10.96 9.68 -3.90
C SER A 47 11.07 9.03 -5.27
N GLY A 48 10.07 9.26 -6.12
CA GLY A 48 10.14 9.01 -7.56
C GLY A 48 11.09 9.99 -8.26
N SER A 49 11.36 9.72 -9.55
CA SER A 49 12.24 10.53 -10.41
C SER A 49 11.62 11.88 -10.83
N GLY A 50 10.32 12.09 -10.61
CA GLY A 50 9.58 13.28 -11.06
C GLY A 50 9.06 13.19 -12.50
N VAL A 51 9.61 12.29 -13.32
CA VAL A 51 9.15 12.02 -14.69
C VAL A 51 9.16 10.51 -14.93
N ALA A 52 8.02 9.86 -14.74
CA ALA A 52 7.87 8.43 -14.99
C ALA A 52 6.50 8.13 -15.62
N SER A 53 6.44 7.09 -16.46
CA SER A 53 5.17 6.55 -16.98
C SER A 53 4.55 5.49 -16.06
N GLN A 54 5.03 5.40 -14.82
CA GLN A 54 4.54 4.44 -13.84
C GLN A 54 3.23 4.94 -13.23
N GLU A 55 2.28 4.03 -13.03
CA GLU A 55 1.02 4.31 -12.37
C GLU A 55 1.24 4.45 -10.86
N GLN A 56 1.26 5.70 -10.39
CA GLN A 56 1.64 6.00 -9.00
C GLN A 56 0.65 5.41 -7.98
N PHE A 57 -0.60 5.17 -8.37
CA PHE A 57 -1.59 4.55 -7.49
C PHE A 57 -1.22 3.12 -7.09
N HIS A 58 -0.43 2.38 -7.90
CA HIS A 58 0.09 1.07 -7.48
C HIS A 58 1.09 1.23 -6.33
N SER A 59 1.98 2.22 -6.42
CA SER A 59 2.92 2.52 -5.35
C SER A 59 2.19 2.91 -4.07
N ALA A 60 1.21 3.82 -4.18
CA ALA A 60 0.39 4.24 -3.05
C ALA A 60 -0.33 3.04 -2.40
N ARG A 61 -1.00 2.18 -3.17
CA ARG A 61 -1.67 0.98 -2.63
C ARG A 61 -0.70 0.04 -1.91
N GLY A 62 0.47 -0.21 -2.48
CA GLY A 62 1.50 -1.04 -1.85
C GLY A 62 1.98 -0.49 -0.52
N LEU A 63 2.26 0.82 -0.48
CA LEU A 63 2.70 1.54 0.72
C LEU A 63 1.60 1.58 1.79
N VAL A 64 0.35 1.88 1.42
CA VAL A 64 -0.79 1.90 2.35
C VAL A 64 -0.94 0.56 3.07
N LYS A 65 -0.91 -0.55 2.32
CA LYS A 65 -0.99 -1.89 2.93
C LYS A 65 0.17 -2.12 3.90
N ALA A 66 1.40 -1.80 3.50
CA ALA A 66 2.59 -2.02 4.32
C ALA A 66 2.56 -1.20 5.62
N PHE A 67 2.20 0.08 5.54
CA PHE A 67 2.17 1.00 6.68
C PHE A 67 1.03 0.70 7.64
N LEU A 68 -0.16 0.32 7.15
CA LEU A 68 -1.27 -0.14 7.99
C LEU A 68 -0.87 -1.39 8.79
N GLU A 69 -0.29 -2.40 8.14
CA GLU A 69 0.11 -3.64 8.82
C GLU A 69 1.30 -3.48 9.76
N ALA A 70 2.15 -2.48 9.53
CA ALA A 70 3.23 -2.13 10.43
C ALA A 70 2.75 -1.28 11.62
N HIS A 71 1.52 -0.73 11.54
CA HIS A 71 1.01 0.27 12.47
C HIS A 71 2.04 1.39 12.69
N LEU A 72 2.51 1.95 11.58
CA LEU A 72 3.74 2.75 11.54
C LEU A 72 3.63 4.00 12.40
N ASP A 73 4.62 4.17 13.28
CA ASP A 73 4.73 5.22 14.31
C ASP A 73 5.89 6.18 14.05
N VAL A 74 6.42 6.19 12.83
CA VAL A 74 7.43 7.15 12.36
C VAL A 74 6.92 7.95 11.17
N PRO A 75 7.23 9.26 11.06
CA PRO A 75 6.75 10.09 9.97
C PRO A 75 7.11 9.56 8.58
N VAL A 76 6.20 9.75 7.63
CA VAL A 76 6.36 9.30 6.24
C VAL A 76 6.24 10.48 5.28
N VAL A 77 7.20 10.63 4.39
CA VAL A 77 7.12 11.56 3.25
C VAL A 77 7.38 10.80 1.95
N ILE A 78 6.39 10.81 1.05
CA ILE A 78 6.47 10.16 -0.26
C ILE A 78 6.31 11.21 -1.35
N ARG A 79 7.39 11.47 -2.09
CA ARG A 79 7.34 12.24 -3.33
C ARG A 79 7.04 11.32 -4.50
N LEU A 80 5.87 11.45 -5.08
CA LEU A 80 5.43 10.74 -6.27
C LEU A 80 5.82 11.52 -7.53
N GLY A 81 5.94 10.82 -8.65
CA GLY A 81 6.24 11.47 -9.92
C GLY A 81 5.94 10.54 -11.08
N GLY A 82 4.80 10.77 -11.75
CA GLY A 82 4.37 9.99 -12.90
C GLY A 82 2.86 10.05 -13.13
N ASN A 83 2.30 9.00 -13.70
CA ASN A 83 0.87 8.94 -14.01
C ASN A 83 0.03 8.90 -12.73
N SER A 84 -1.07 9.64 -12.72
CA SER A 84 -2.06 9.61 -11.63
C SER A 84 -1.49 9.97 -10.25
N GLU A 85 -0.49 10.84 -10.18
CA GLU A 85 0.15 11.24 -8.92
C GLU A 85 -0.83 11.89 -7.93
N ASP A 86 -1.81 12.68 -8.41
CA ASP A 86 -2.86 13.25 -7.57
C ASP A 86 -3.66 12.17 -6.82
N ARG A 87 -4.08 11.14 -7.54
CA ARG A 87 -4.81 10.00 -6.97
C ARG A 87 -3.94 9.22 -5.98
N ALA A 88 -2.66 9.10 -6.26
CA ALA A 88 -1.73 8.39 -5.40
C ALA A 88 -1.45 9.15 -4.08
N VAL A 89 -1.34 10.49 -4.12
CA VAL A 89 -1.29 11.33 -2.92
C VAL A 89 -2.57 11.15 -2.10
N GLU A 90 -3.74 11.22 -2.73
CA GLU A 90 -5.02 11.03 -2.06
C GLU A 90 -5.07 9.68 -1.32
N ILE A 91 -4.66 8.59 -1.96
CA ILE A 91 -4.64 7.24 -1.37
C ILE A 91 -3.68 7.18 -0.16
N LEU A 92 -2.49 7.79 -0.27
CA LEU A 92 -1.50 7.79 0.82
C LEU A 92 -2.02 8.56 2.04
N GLU A 93 -2.62 9.73 1.84
CA GLU A 93 -3.05 10.59 2.94
C GLU A 93 -4.26 10.03 3.70
N GLN A 94 -4.99 9.06 3.13
CA GLN A 94 -6.02 8.29 3.86
C GLN A 94 -5.45 7.49 5.05
N LEU A 95 -4.12 7.31 5.14
CA LEU A 95 -3.46 6.72 6.30
C LEU A 95 -3.53 7.61 7.55
N ASN A 96 -3.64 8.92 7.38
CA ASN A 96 -3.65 9.85 8.50
C ASN A 96 -4.88 9.61 9.39
N GLY A 97 -4.65 9.21 10.65
CA GLY A 97 -5.71 8.78 11.58
C GLY A 97 -6.05 7.29 11.54
N ARG A 98 -5.37 6.51 10.68
CA ARG A 98 -5.40 5.04 10.67
C ARG A 98 -4.10 4.40 11.18
N ILE A 99 -3.03 5.20 11.24
CA ILE A 99 -1.76 4.87 11.89
C ILE A 99 -1.33 6.06 12.78
N PRO A 100 -0.44 5.85 13.77
CA PRO A 100 -0.01 6.90 14.69
C PRO A 100 0.72 8.05 14.02
N ALA A 101 1.60 7.77 13.06
CA ALA A 101 2.45 8.79 12.45
C ALA A 101 1.80 9.56 11.29
N PRO A 102 2.23 10.81 11.05
CA PRO A 102 1.80 11.58 9.89
C PRO A 102 2.36 11.01 8.58
N VAL A 103 1.54 11.05 7.53
CA VAL A 103 1.90 10.67 6.17
C VAL A 103 1.61 11.83 5.23
N GLU A 104 2.63 12.32 4.51
CA GLU A 104 2.51 13.39 3.53
C GLU A 104 2.91 12.90 2.13
N GLY A 105 2.03 13.13 1.16
CA GLY A 105 2.26 12.84 -0.26
C GLY A 105 2.59 14.11 -1.04
N TYR A 106 3.63 14.05 -1.86
CA TYR A 106 4.10 15.15 -2.71
C TYR A 106 4.18 14.73 -4.18
N LYS A 107 4.27 15.69 -5.10
CA LYS A 107 4.21 15.45 -6.54
C LYS A 107 5.52 15.79 -7.22
N LYS A 108 5.57 15.64 -8.55
CA LYS A 108 6.78 15.92 -9.34
C LYS A 108 7.31 17.34 -9.19
N ASP A 109 6.45 18.33 -8.96
CA ASP A 109 6.84 19.75 -8.90
C ASP A 109 7.44 20.13 -7.55
N ASP A 110 7.21 19.32 -6.51
CA ASP A 110 7.89 19.43 -5.23
C ASP A 110 9.34 18.95 -5.38
N SER A 111 10.31 19.72 -4.89
CA SER A 111 11.71 19.32 -5.02
C SER A 111 12.08 18.22 -4.00
N PRO A 112 13.04 17.33 -4.31
CA PRO A 112 13.51 16.37 -3.32
C PRO A 112 14.06 17.02 -2.04
N ASP A 113 14.69 18.20 -2.14
CA ASP A 113 15.16 18.97 -0.98
C ASP A 113 14.01 19.47 -0.12
N PHE A 114 12.93 19.97 -0.73
CA PHE A 114 11.73 20.36 0.00
C PHE A 114 11.11 19.16 0.74
N CYS A 115 10.95 18.02 0.07
CA CYS A 115 10.39 16.83 0.71
C CYS A 115 11.29 16.31 1.85
N ALA A 116 12.62 16.38 1.70
CA ALA A 116 13.54 16.00 2.76
C ALA A 116 13.45 16.96 3.97
N GLN A 117 13.31 18.27 3.74
CA GLN A 117 13.06 19.26 4.81
C GLN A 117 11.72 19.04 5.50
N ARG A 118 10.69 18.62 4.76
CA ARG A 118 9.40 18.24 5.34
C ARG A 118 9.52 17.04 6.27
N LEU A 119 10.24 16.01 5.85
CA LEU A 119 10.49 14.85 6.71
C LEU A 119 11.26 15.24 7.98
N ASP A 120 12.32 16.06 7.86
CA ASP A 120 13.07 16.60 9.00
C ASP A 120 12.16 17.33 9.99
N ALA A 121 11.27 18.20 9.49
CA ALA A 121 10.34 18.94 10.32
C ALA A 121 9.37 18.02 11.07
N LEU A 122 8.84 16.97 10.42
CA LEU A 122 7.95 16.01 11.07
C LEU A 122 8.66 15.18 12.13
N ILE A 123 9.90 14.73 11.86
CA ILE A 123 10.72 13.98 12.83
C ILE A 123 10.98 14.85 14.08
N LYS A 124 11.35 16.12 13.88
CA LYS A 124 11.61 17.05 15.00
C LYS A 124 10.36 17.40 15.79
N ALA A 125 9.20 17.47 15.14
CA ALA A 125 7.93 17.70 15.82
C ALA A 125 7.57 16.52 16.74
N GLY A 126 7.87 15.29 16.34
CA GLY A 126 7.63 14.10 17.16
C GLY A 126 6.16 13.86 17.49
N GLU A 127 5.25 14.40 16.67
CA GLU A 127 3.80 14.33 16.89
C GLU A 127 3.26 12.97 16.44
N LEU A 128 2.74 12.20 17.38
CA LEU A 128 2.00 10.96 17.12
C LEU A 128 0.54 11.11 17.53
N ARG A 129 -0.34 10.47 16.77
CA ARG A 129 -1.77 10.37 17.09
C ARG A 129 -2.01 9.10 17.89
N ASP A 130 -2.90 9.20 18.88
CA ASP A 130 -3.41 8.02 19.59
C ASP A 130 -4.40 7.28 18.69
N VAL A 131 -3.86 6.36 17.90
CA VAL A 131 -4.63 5.47 17.03
C VAL A 131 -4.41 4.04 17.54
N PRO A 132 -5.47 3.27 17.86
CA PRO A 132 -5.29 1.93 18.35
C PRO A 132 -4.66 1.03 17.27
N PRO A 133 -3.85 0.02 17.67
CA PRO A 133 -3.32 -0.94 16.72
C PRO A 133 -4.45 -1.65 15.98
N PRO A 134 -4.25 -2.00 14.70
CA PRO A 134 -5.26 -2.70 13.92
C PRO A 134 -5.59 -4.02 14.62
N GLN A 135 -6.87 -4.21 14.95
CA GLN A 135 -7.36 -5.47 15.50
C GLN A 135 -7.16 -6.58 14.46
N PRO A 136 -6.96 -7.84 14.90
CA PRO A 136 -7.00 -8.98 14.00
C PRO A 136 -8.27 -8.93 13.16
N ARG A 137 -8.13 -9.04 11.84
CA ARG A 137 -9.32 -9.07 10.98
C ARG A 137 -10.15 -10.31 11.32
N PRO A 138 -11.47 -10.19 11.47
CA PRO A 138 -12.32 -11.35 11.71
C PRO A 138 -12.24 -12.32 10.53
N GLU A 139 -12.45 -13.61 10.82
CA GLU A 139 -12.59 -14.62 9.79
C GLU A 139 -13.78 -14.28 8.88
N PRO A 140 -13.63 -14.42 7.54
CA PRO A 140 -14.69 -14.10 6.61
C PRO A 140 -15.87 -15.05 6.81
N GLN A 141 -17.08 -14.49 6.90
CA GLN A 141 -18.30 -15.28 7.14
C GLN A 141 -18.76 -16.02 5.87
N LYS A 142 -18.61 -15.40 4.70
CA LYS A 142 -18.91 -16.00 3.39
C LYS A 142 -17.75 -15.78 2.43
N PRO A 143 -16.65 -16.54 2.56
CA PRO A 143 -15.45 -16.30 1.76
C PRO A 143 -15.62 -16.70 0.29
N TYR A 144 -15.28 -15.79 -0.61
CA TYR A 144 -14.91 -16.09 -1.99
C TYR A 144 -13.42 -15.77 -2.18
N SER A 145 -12.61 -16.80 -2.41
CA SER A 145 -11.15 -16.64 -2.49
C SER A 145 -10.56 -17.18 -3.79
N PHE A 146 -9.43 -16.64 -4.24
CA PHE A 146 -8.63 -17.18 -5.34
C PHE A 146 -7.14 -16.86 -5.17
N GLU A 147 -6.28 -17.72 -5.72
CA GLU A 147 -4.83 -17.57 -5.66
C GLU A 147 -4.30 -16.62 -6.75
N THR A 148 -3.11 -16.09 -6.51
CA THR A 148 -2.39 -15.15 -7.37
C THR A 148 -1.01 -15.69 -7.73
N ILE A 149 -0.34 -15.04 -8.69
CA ILE A 149 0.93 -15.52 -9.27
C ILE A 149 2.07 -15.67 -8.27
N THR A 150 2.07 -14.90 -7.18
CA THR A 150 3.11 -14.99 -6.15
C THR A 150 2.78 -15.92 -4.99
N GLY A 151 1.75 -16.76 -5.13
CA GLY A 151 1.24 -17.60 -4.04
C GLY A 151 0.46 -16.82 -2.98
N GLY A 152 0.05 -15.59 -3.29
CA GLY A 152 -0.88 -14.82 -2.46
C GLY A 152 -2.33 -15.20 -2.72
N THR A 153 -3.21 -14.82 -1.81
CA THR A 153 -4.65 -15.12 -1.86
C THR A 153 -5.46 -13.84 -1.78
N VAL A 154 -6.37 -13.63 -2.72
CA VAL A 154 -7.42 -12.62 -2.60
C VAL A 154 -8.64 -13.28 -1.99
N THR A 155 -9.24 -12.68 -0.98
CA THR A 155 -10.48 -13.13 -0.33
C THR A 155 -11.46 -11.97 -0.25
N PHE A 156 -12.69 -12.18 -0.71
CA PHE A 156 -13.82 -11.31 -0.44
C PHE A 156 -14.74 -11.99 0.57
N ASP A 157 -15.08 -11.32 1.66
CA ASP A 157 -16.18 -11.74 2.52
C ASP A 157 -17.50 -11.24 1.93
N HIS A 158 -18.21 -12.12 1.24
CA HIS A 158 -19.48 -11.81 0.59
C HIS A 158 -20.56 -11.37 1.58
N ALA A 159 -20.46 -11.69 2.87
CA ALA A 159 -21.37 -11.16 3.89
C ALA A 159 -21.24 -9.64 4.03
N ILE A 160 -20.01 -9.12 3.97
CA ILE A 160 -19.73 -7.68 3.97
C ILE A 160 -19.99 -7.10 2.59
N CYS A 161 -19.59 -7.80 1.52
CA CYS A 161 -19.75 -7.30 0.16
C CYS A 161 -21.22 -7.09 -0.20
N ALA A 162 -22.16 -7.87 0.33
CA ALA A 162 -23.60 -7.71 0.09
C ALA A 162 -24.09 -6.28 0.40
N ALA A 163 -23.59 -5.66 1.47
CA ALA A 163 -23.94 -4.30 1.88
C ALA A 163 -23.08 -3.19 1.22
N CYS A 164 -22.08 -3.55 0.40
CA CYS A 164 -21.17 -2.60 -0.22
C CYS A 164 -21.79 -1.97 -1.47
N GLU A 165 -22.21 -0.70 -1.43
CA GLU A 165 -22.80 -0.03 -2.61
C GLU A 165 -21.76 0.30 -3.69
N SER A 166 -20.55 0.70 -3.29
CA SER A 166 -19.56 1.22 -4.25
C SER A 166 -19.02 0.16 -5.19
N LYS A 167 -18.90 -1.09 -4.71
CA LYS A 167 -18.23 -2.22 -5.36
C LYS A 167 -16.89 -1.82 -6.00
N VAL A 168 -16.18 -0.90 -5.33
CA VAL A 168 -14.99 -0.22 -5.89
C VAL A 168 -13.89 -1.20 -6.32
N CYS A 169 -13.77 -2.36 -5.65
CA CYS A 169 -12.80 -3.39 -6.01
C CYS A 169 -12.96 -3.92 -7.45
N VAL A 170 -14.19 -3.96 -7.99
CA VAL A 170 -14.46 -4.37 -9.37
C VAL A 170 -14.10 -3.26 -10.35
N LYS A 171 -14.49 -2.02 -10.03
CA LYS A 171 -14.22 -0.82 -10.85
C LYS A 171 -12.73 -0.54 -10.99
N GLU A 172 -12.00 -0.65 -9.88
CA GLU A 172 -10.57 -0.33 -9.77
C GLU A 172 -9.65 -1.53 -10.09
N CYS A 173 -10.22 -2.66 -10.53
CA CYS A 173 -9.45 -3.81 -10.94
C CYS A 173 -8.66 -3.49 -12.22
N ALA A 174 -7.35 -3.24 -12.09
CA ALA A 174 -6.48 -2.81 -13.19
C ALA A 174 -6.45 -3.74 -14.42
N ARG A 175 -6.84 -5.02 -14.25
CA ARG A 175 -6.87 -6.03 -15.33
C ARG A 175 -8.28 -6.47 -15.70
N GLN A 176 -9.30 -5.89 -15.07
CA GLN A 176 -10.71 -6.15 -15.32
C GLN A 176 -11.06 -7.65 -15.25
N ILE A 177 -10.44 -8.36 -14.30
CA ILE A 177 -10.66 -9.80 -14.08
C ILE A 177 -11.80 -10.12 -13.11
N LEU A 178 -12.50 -9.08 -12.64
CA LEU A 178 -13.61 -9.18 -11.70
C LEU A 178 -14.89 -8.71 -12.37
N SER A 179 -16.00 -9.34 -12.00
CA SER A 179 -17.37 -8.89 -12.29
C SER A 179 -18.23 -9.02 -11.03
N LEU A 180 -19.49 -8.64 -11.16
CA LEU A 180 -20.51 -8.95 -10.15
C LEU A 180 -21.30 -10.18 -10.61
N ASP A 181 -21.65 -11.06 -9.68
CA ASP A 181 -22.61 -12.13 -9.93
C ASP A 181 -24.06 -11.61 -9.86
N GLU A 182 -25.04 -12.53 -9.93
CA GLU A 182 -26.47 -12.21 -9.89
C GLU A 182 -26.91 -11.55 -8.57
N GLU A 183 -26.19 -11.78 -7.48
CA GLU A 183 -26.43 -11.17 -6.17
C GLU A 183 -25.65 -9.86 -5.98
N GLY A 184 -24.91 -9.41 -7.01
CA GLY A 184 -24.11 -8.20 -6.94
C GLY A 184 -22.83 -8.38 -6.12
N LEU A 185 -22.31 -9.61 -5.98
CA LEU A 185 -21.11 -9.93 -5.20
C LEU A 185 -19.89 -10.03 -6.12
N PRO A 186 -18.71 -9.55 -5.68
CA PRO A 186 -17.50 -9.58 -6.50
C PRO A 186 -17.00 -11.01 -6.70
N VAL A 187 -16.85 -11.42 -7.97
CA VAL A 187 -16.34 -12.73 -8.39
C VAL A 187 -15.37 -12.58 -9.56
N LEU A 188 -14.55 -13.60 -9.83
CA LEU A 188 -13.75 -13.65 -11.05
C LEU A 188 -14.65 -13.82 -12.29
N ASN A 189 -14.36 -13.06 -13.35
CA ASN A 189 -14.92 -13.27 -14.69
C ASN A 189 -14.01 -14.12 -15.61
N ILE A 190 -12.92 -14.60 -15.05
CA ILE A 190 -11.96 -15.55 -15.64
C ILE A 190 -11.88 -16.80 -14.76
N THR A 191 -11.15 -17.82 -15.22
CA THR A 191 -10.89 -18.99 -14.37
C THR A 191 -9.92 -18.67 -13.23
N ARG A 192 -10.03 -19.43 -12.13
CA ARG A 192 -9.07 -19.36 -11.00
C ARG A 192 -7.64 -19.65 -11.45
N GLU A 193 -7.47 -20.57 -12.40
CA GLU A 193 -6.17 -20.90 -13.00
C GLU A 193 -5.56 -19.73 -13.78
N GLU A 194 -6.35 -18.99 -14.55
CA GLU A 194 -5.87 -17.80 -15.25
C GLU A 194 -5.45 -16.69 -14.27
N ALA A 195 -6.22 -16.49 -13.19
CA ALA A 195 -5.87 -15.56 -12.13
C ALA A 195 -4.52 -15.93 -11.49
N LYS A 196 -4.34 -17.21 -11.14
CA LYS A 196 -3.12 -17.78 -10.57
C LYS A 196 -1.92 -17.70 -11.52
N LYS A 197 -2.14 -17.77 -12.84
CA LYS A 197 -1.08 -17.64 -13.87
C LYS A 197 -0.74 -16.19 -14.24
N GLY A 198 -1.22 -15.20 -13.49
CA GLY A 198 -0.79 -13.80 -13.63
C GLY A 198 -1.76 -12.89 -14.38
N ARG A 199 -2.99 -13.33 -14.67
CA ARG A 199 -4.05 -12.38 -15.07
C ARG A 199 -4.42 -11.44 -13.92
N CYS A 200 -4.33 -11.93 -12.67
CA CYS A 200 -4.26 -11.07 -11.51
C CYS A 200 -2.83 -10.55 -11.35
N VAL A 201 -2.66 -9.23 -11.45
CA VAL A 201 -1.36 -8.56 -11.27
C VAL A 201 -1.12 -8.09 -9.84
N GLU A 202 -1.98 -8.48 -8.90
CA GLU A 202 -1.85 -8.09 -7.48
C GLU A 202 -1.80 -6.55 -7.30
N CYS A 203 -2.68 -5.84 -8.00
CA CYS A 203 -2.78 -4.37 -7.96
C CYS A 203 -3.32 -3.81 -6.63
N LEU A 204 -3.72 -4.67 -5.69
CA LEU A 204 -4.25 -4.37 -4.36
C LEU A 204 -5.53 -3.53 -4.26
N ALA A 205 -6.20 -3.20 -5.37
CA ALA A 205 -7.51 -2.55 -5.35
C ALA A 205 -8.56 -3.35 -4.53
N CYS A 206 -8.46 -4.69 -4.58
CA CYS A 206 -9.35 -5.59 -3.85
C CYS A 206 -9.29 -5.41 -2.33
N GLU A 207 -8.22 -4.84 -1.78
CA GLU A 207 -8.06 -4.63 -0.33
C GLU A 207 -7.98 -3.14 0.00
N VAL A 208 -7.04 -2.41 -0.62
CA VAL A 208 -6.77 -1.01 -0.27
C VAL A 208 -7.96 -0.14 -0.65
N ASP A 209 -8.36 -0.15 -1.92
CA ASP A 209 -9.49 0.66 -2.35
C ASP A 209 -10.81 0.15 -1.73
N CYS A 210 -10.92 -1.16 -1.52
CA CYS A 210 -12.05 -1.75 -0.80
C CYS A 210 -12.18 -1.22 0.65
N LEU A 211 -11.06 -1.05 1.35
CA LEU A 211 -11.00 -0.47 2.70
C LEU A 211 -11.29 1.04 2.70
N LEU A 212 -10.73 1.77 1.73
CA LEU A 212 -10.77 3.23 1.71
C LEU A 212 -12.08 3.78 1.13
N TYR A 213 -12.65 3.11 0.14
CA TYR A 213 -13.76 3.60 -0.68
C TYR A 213 -14.91 2.59 -0.83
N GLY A 214 -14.87 1.50 -0.07
CA GLY A 214 -15.91 0.47 -0.02
C GLY A 214 -16.22 0.03 1.40
N ALA A 215 -16.85 -1.14 1.54
CA ALA A 215 -17.23 -1.69 2.84
C ALA A 215 -16.10 -2.46 3.55
N GLY A 216 -14.88 -2.55 2.99
CA GLY A 216 -13.76 -3.25 3.61
C GLY A 216 -13.85 -4.79 3.63
N GLY A 217 -14.71 -5.39 2.80
CA GLY A 217 -14.88 -6.85 2.75
C GLY A 217 -13.77 -7.61 2.03
N GLY A 218 -12.84 -6.92 1.38
CA GLY A 218 -11.75 -7.54 0.63
C GLY A 218 -10.41 -7.56 1.37
N ARG A 219 -9.68 -8.66 1.21
CA ARG A 219 -8.37 -8.91 1.83
C ARG A 219 -7.44 -9.54 0.80
N VAL A 220 -6.18 -9.14 0.79
CA VAL A 220 -5.13 -9.79 0.01
C VAL A 220 -4.00 -10.24 0.96
N GLU A 221 -3.77 -11.54 1.01
CA GLU A 221 -2.62 -12.13 1.67
C GLU A 221 -1.49 -12.25 0.66
N LEU A 222 -0.31 -11.73 1.00
CA LEU A 222 0.88 -11.76 0.16
C LEU A 222 2.03 -12.28 1.03
N PRO A 223 2.29 -13.59 1.06
CA PRO A 223 3.36 -14.15 1.90
C PRO A 223 4.72 -13.58 1.47
N ILE A 224 5.59 -13.35 2.45
CA ILE A 224 6.97 -12.90 2.25
C ILE A 224 7.89 -13.86 3.00
N ALA A 225 8.49 -14.77 2.25
CA ALA A 225 9.42 -15.76 2.81
C ALA A 225 10.53 -15.08 3.63
N GLY A 226 10.70 -15.53 4.88
CA GLY A 226 11.71 -15.02 5.81
C GLY A 226 11.35 -13.75 6.57
N LEU A 227 10.21 -13.09 6.29
CA LEU A 227 9.78 -11.90 7.02
C LEU A 227 8.76 -12.21 8.13
N ASP A 228 7.87 -13.17 7.89
CA ASP A 228 6.77 -13.50 8.82
C ASP A 228 7.26 -14.19 10.11
N ASP A 229 8.44 -14.83 10.09
CA ASP A 229 9.07 -15.45 11.26
C ASP A 229 9.69 -14.44 12.24
N SER A 230 9.94 -13.20 11.80
CA SER A 230 10.70 -12.21 12.57
C SER A 230 9.89 -11.53 13.70
N LYS A 231 8.55 -11.47 13.58
CA LYS A 231 7.65 -10.82 14.55
C LYS A 231 7.42 -11.63 15.84
N SER A 232 7.96 -12.85 15.93
CA SER A 232 7.83 -13.73 17.09
C SER A 232 8.99 -13.66 18.09
N LYS A 233 9.99 -12.80 17.84
CA LYS A 233 11.25 -12.76 18.61
C LYS A 233 11.65 -11.39 19.18
N ALA A 234 10.72 -10.43 19.25
CA ALA A 234 10.93 -9.16 19.94
C ALA A 234 10.13 -9.14 21.25
#